data_AF-A0A8T9QBD8-F1
#
_entry.id   AF-A0A8T9QBD8-F1
#
_cell.length_a   1.000
_cell.length_b   1.000
_cell.length_c   1.000
_cell.angle_alpha   90.00
_cell.angle_beta   90.00
_cell.angle_gamma   90.00
#
_symmetry.space_group_name_H-M   'P 1'
#
loop_
_entity.id
_entity.type
_entity.pdbx_description
1 polymer ?
#
loop_
_entity_poly.entity_id
_entity_poly.type
_entity_poly.pdbx_seq_one_letter_code
_entity_poly.pdbx_strand_id
1 'polypeptide(L)'
;MSLRLNGGLNSGILVEPTQAPEPAVGASHPVTVALGDVNGDGALDLVSTNDNTRYGTTVGVGTLSVRLNQLSPLRTTLNPTQGPVGSLVTVRGTDMTGATAVSFNGTAAPAGSFNVTSPTTLTVTVPSGTTSGVVTVTTPGEYLPVIPSL
;
A
#
# COMPACT_ATOMS: atom_id res chain seq x y z
N MET A 1 -23.94 17.15 11.13
CA MET A 1 -23.46 17.40 9.75
C MET A 1 -22.47 16.30 9.45
N SER A 2 -22.77 15.42 8.50
CA SER A 2 -21.89 14.29 8.16
C SER A 2 -21.21 14.58 6.83
N LEU A 3 -19.90 14.41 6.76
CA LEU A 3 -19.16 14.45 5.50
C LEU A 3 -19.34 13.10 4.81
N ARG A 4 -20.04 13.07 3.68
CA ARG A 4 -20.19 11.87 2.83
C ARG A 4 -19.18 11.96 1.68
N LEU A 5 -18.35 10.93 1.51
CA LEU A 5 -17.36 10.85 0.43
C LEU A 5 -18.06 10.43 -0.89
N ASN A 6 -17.65 11.03 -2.02
CA ASN A 6 -18.15 10.66 -3.35
C ASN A 6 -17.64 9.26 -3.73
N GLY A 7 -18.48 8.42 -4.36
CA GLY A 7 -18.15 7.06 -4.81
C GLY A 7 -17.11 6.96 -5.94
N GLY A 8 -16.21 7.94 -6.08
CA GLY A 8 -15.09 7.89 -7.01
C GLY A 8 -15.41 8.13 -8.48
N LEU A 9 -16.65 8.47 -8.84
CA LEU A 9 -17.08 8.61 -10.25
C LEU A 9 -16.89 10.01 -10.85
N ASN A 10 -16.20 10.93 -10.16
CA ASN A 10 -15.99 12.33 -10.58
C ASN A 10 -17.27 13.11 -10.96
N SER A 11 -18.45 12.59 -10.61
CA SER A 11 -19.74 13.15 -11.04
C SER A 11 -20.37 14.09 -10.01
N GLY A 12 -19.78 14.23 -8.81
CA GLY A 12 -20.38 14.97 -7.69
C GLY A 12 -21.67 14.36 -7.13
N ILE A 13 -22.12 13.22 -7.68
CA ILE A 13 -23.32 12.50 -7.27
C ILE A 13 -22.96 11.54 -6.15
N LEU A 14 -23.62 11.70 -5.00
CA LEU A 14 -23.47 10.84 -3.83
C LEU A 14 -24.30 9.56 -4.05
N VAL A 15 -23.67 8.53 -4.59
CA VAL A 15 -24.24 7.17 -4.61
C VAL A 15 -23.82 6.49 -3.30
N GLU A 16 -24.76 5.94 -2.53
CA GLU A 16 -24.40 5.18 -1.33
C GLU A 16 -23.49 4.00 -1.73
N PRO A 17 -22.33 3.80 -1.07
CA PRO A 17 -21.41 2.76 -1.44
C PRO A 17 -22.08 1.40 -1.25
N THR A 18 -22.16 0.61 -2.33
CA THR A 18 -22.97 -0.61 -2.35
C THR A 18 -22.41 -1.77 -1.52
N GLN A 19 -21.25 -1.66 -0.87
CA GLN A 19 -20.77 -2.70 0.05
C GLN A 19 -19.54 -2.37 0.92
N ALA A 20 -19.07 -1.12 0.99
CA ALA A 20 -17.94 -0.76 1.86
C ALA A 20 -18.45 -0.08 3.14
N PRO A 21 -18.05 -0.53 4.35
CA PRO A 21 -18.38 0.19 5.56
C PRO A 21 -17.85 1.62 5.47
N GLU A 22 -18.70 2.60 5.78
CA GLU A 22 -18.27 4.00 5.85
C GLU A 22 -17.06 4.11 6.79
N PRO A 23 -16.01 4.88 6.42
CA PRO A 23 -14.88 5.11 7.31
C PRO A 23 -15.35 5.78 8.62
N ALA A 24 -15.48 5.00 9.69
CA ALA A 24 -15.83 5.53 11.01
C ALA A 24 -14.59 6.18 11.64
N VAL A 25 -14.71 7.44 12.06
CA VAL A 25 -13.62 8.22 12.71
C VAL A 25 -13.69 8.21 14.24
N GLY A 26 -14.50 7.33 14.83
CA GLY A 26 -14.74 7.22 16.28
C GLY A 26 -16.13 7.72 16.70
N ALA A 27 -16.59 7.31 17.89
CA ALA A 27 -17.95 7.58 18.39
C ALA A 27 -18.06 8.83 19.28
N SER A 28 -16.97 9.59 19.45
CA SER A 28 -16.89 10.74 20.34
C SER A 28 -16.49 11.97 19.52
N HIS A 29 -17.31 13.02 19.58
CA HIS A 29 -17.25 14.26 18.80
C HIS A 29 -15.91 14.49 18.10
N PRO A 30 -15.76 14.12 16.81
CA PRO A 30 -14.55 14.41 16.06
C PRO A 30 -14.45 15.92 15.91
N VAL A 31 -13.38 16.50 16.44
CA VAL A 31 -13.18 17.96 16.48
C VAL A 31 -12.31 18.41 15.31
N THR A 32 -11.32 17.61 14.95
CA THR A 32 -10.45 17.86 13.81
C THR A 32 -10.12 16.57 13.06
N VAL A 33 -9.84 16.74 11.77
CA VAL A 33 -9.30 15.71 10.89
C VAL A 33 -8.01 16.24 10.29
N ALA A 34 -6.97 15.41 10.28
CA ALA A 34 -5.69 15.70 9.64
C ALA A 34 -5.31 14.53 8.71
N LEU A 35 -4.58 14.84 7.66
CA LEU A 35 -3.93 13.85 6.80
C LEU A 35 -2.44 13.82 7.13
N GLY A 36 -1.86 12.64 7.25
CA GLY A 36 -0.43 12.47 7.50
C GLY A 36 -0.04 11.02 7.37
N ASP A 37 1.20 10.77 6.96
CA ASP A 37 1.76 9.42 6.93
C ASP A 37 2.19 9.05 8.36
N VAL A 38 1.35 8.33 9.09
CA VAL A 38 1.62 8.00 10.50
C VAL A 38 2.31 6.65 10.67
N ASN A 39 2.42 5.88 9.60
CA ASN A 39 3.08 4.57 9.61
C ASN A 39 4.42 4.54 8.83
N GLY A 40 4.75 5.63 8.12
CA GLY A 40 5.98 5.79 7.34
C GLY A 40 5.97 5.05 6.00
N ASP A 41 4.80 4.70 5.46
CA ASP A 41 4.66 3.93 4.22
C ASP A 41 4.54 4.81 2.95
N GLY A 42 4.57 6.13 3.11
CA GLY A 42 4.47 7.10 2.03
C GLY A 42 3.04 7.41 1.60
N ALA A 43 2.04 6.66 2.07
CA ALA A 43 0.63 6.96 1.86
C ALA A 43 0.10 7.86 3.00
N LEU A 44 -0.68 8.88 2.64
CA LEU A 44 -1.34 9.72 3.65
C LEU A 44 -2.43 8.90 4.36
N ASP A 45 -2.32 8.79 5.68
CA ASP A 45 -3.35 8.26 6.56
C ASP A 45 -4.32 9.36 6.99
N LEU A 46 -5.48 8.96 7.49
CA LEU A 46 -6.43 9.86 8.13
C LEU A 46 -6.34 9.74 9.65
N VAL A 47 -6.17 10.87 10.33
CA VAL A 47 -6.18 10.98 11.79
C VAL A 47 -7.33 11.89 12.22
N SER A 48 -8.10 11.46 13.22
CA SER A 48 -9.12 12.30 13.86
C SER A 48 -8.90 12.36 15.37
N THR A 49 -8.99 13.57 15.93
CA THR A 49 -9.07 13.77 17.38
C THR A 49 -10.53 13.76 17.79
N ASN A 50 -10.85 12.89 18.73
CA ASN A 50 -12.18 12.72 19.27
C ASN A 50 -12.15 13.27 20.68
N ASP A 51 -12.84 14.37 20.93
CA ASP A 51 -13.03 14.81 22.31
C ASP A 51 -14.25 14.10 22.91
N ASN A 52 -14.28 14.01 24.24
CA ASN A 52 -15.45 13.52 24.95
C ASN A 52 -16.18 14.71 25.59
N THR A 53 -16.32 15.80 24.82
CA THR A 53 -16.98 17.00 25.31
C THR A 53 -18.46 16.92 24.94
N ARG A 54 -19.32 16.72 25.93
CA ARG A 54 -20.78 16.82 25.76
C ARG A 54 -21.22 18.18 26.26
N TYR A 55 -21.79 19.00 25.38
CA TYR A 55 -22.32 20.32 25.74
C TYR A 55 -21.29 21.20 26.49
N GLY A 56 -20.03 21.22 26.04
CA GLY A 56 -18.97 22.01 26.65
C GLY A 56 -18.37 21.45 27.94
N THR A 57 -18.83 20.28 28.40
CA THR A 57 -18.27 19.59 29.58
C THR A 57 -17.52 18.34 29.15
N THR A 58 -16.23 18.25 29.48
CA THR A 58 -15.40 17.06 29.23
C THR A 58 -15.84 15.93 30.17
N VAL A 59 -16.44 14.88 29.63
CA VAL A 59 -17.01 13.76 30.40
C VAL A 59 -16.21 12.45 30.24
N GLY A 60 -14.93 12.57 29.89
CA GLY A 60 -14.00 11.45 29.83
C GLY A 60 -12.74 11.81 29.05
N VAL A 61 -11.91 10.81 28.77
CA VAL A 61 -10.70 10.99 27.96
C VAL A 61 -11.06 11.19 26.48
N GLY A 62 -10.42 12.16 25.84
CA GLY A 62 -10.40 12.23 24.37
C GLY A 62 -9.59 11.08 23.80
N THR A 63 -9.90 10.66 22.57
CA THR A 63 -9.18 9.61 21.85
C THR A 63 -8.64 10.13 20.52
N LEU A 64 -7.69 9.40 19.95
CA LEU A 64 -7.26 9.56 18.56
C LEU A 64 -7.75 8.34 17.79
N SER A 65 -8.35 8.55 16.63
CA SER A 65 -8.65 7.48 15.67
C SER A 65 -7.77 7.64 14.45
N VAL A 66 -7.06 6.57 14.09
CA VAL A 66 -6.21 6.50 12.91
C VAL A 66 -6.83 5.50 11.95
N ARG A 67 -7.07 5.93 10.72
CA ARG A 67 -7.39 5.03 9.61
C ARG A 67 -6.20 4.99 8.70
N LEU A 68 -5.48 3.88 8.76
CA LEU A 68 -4.33 3.66 7.92
C LEU A 68 -4.79 3.43 6.47
N ASN A 69 -4.19 4.18 5.55
CA ASN A 69 -4.30 3.96 4.11
C ASN A 69 -3.20 3.00 3.66
N GLN A 70 -3.15 1.82 4.29
CA GLN A 70 -2.10 0.86 3.99
C GLN A 70 -2.31 0.28 2.60
N LEU A 71 -1.29 0.39 1.76
CA LEU A 71 -1.20 -0.44 0.57
C LEU A 71 -1.27 -1.91 1.02
N SER A 72 -2.17 -2.68 0.40
CA SER A 72 -2.46 -4.04 0.85
C SER A 72 -1.19 -4.89 0.94
N PRO A 73 -1.02 -5.75 1.96
CA PRO A 73 0.18 -6.57 2.10
C PRO A 73 0.47 -7.34 0.81
N LEU A 74 1.68 -7.13 0.28
CA LEU A 74 2.19 -7.72 -0.95
C LEU A 74 2.05 -9.25 -0.91
N ARG A 75 1.03 -9.81 -1.57
CA ARG A 75 0.94 -11.25 -1.83
C ARG A 75 1.48 -11.53 -3.22
N THR A 76 2.79 -11.78 -3.30
CA THR A 76 3.42 -12.24 -4.54
C THR A 76 3.16 -13.72 -4.77
N THR A 77 2.74 -14.09 -5.98
CA THR A 77 2.68 -15.49 -6.43
C THR A 77 3.58 -15.71 -7.63
N LEU A 78 4.14 -16.92 -7.75
CA LEU A 78 5.02 -17.33 -8.83
C LEU A 78 4.37 -18.44 -9.64
N ASN A 79 4.44 -18.35 -10.96
CA ASN A 79 3.99 -19.40 -11.85
C ASN A 79 4.92 -19.56 -13.06
N PRO A 80 5.54 -20.74 -13.25
CA PRO A 80 5.56 -21.87 -12.32
C PRO A 80 6.29 -21.54 -11.00
N THR A 81 6.00 -22.25 -9.92
CA THR A 81 6.67 -22.07 -8.62
C THR A 81 8.06 -22.71 -8.56
N GLN A 82 8.42 -23.50 -9.58
CA GLN A 82 9.71 -24.17 -9.71
C GLN A 82 10.07 -24.27 -11.20
N GLY A 83 11.38 -24.31 -11.48
CA GLY A 83 11.90 -24.49 -12.82
C GLY A 83 13.43 -24.48 -12.80
N PRO A 84 14.08 -25.03 -13.83
CA PRO A 84 15.54 -24.93 -13.96
C PRO A 84 15.96 -23.48 -14.17
N VAL A 85 17.25 -23.20 -13.96
CA VAL A 85 17.91 -21.96 -14.40
C VAL A 85 17.57 -21.68 -15.87
N GLY A 86 17.27 -20.43 -16.19
CA GLY A 86 16.88 -20.01 -17.54
C GLY A 86 15.39 -20.17 -17.86
N SER A 87 14.60 -20.77 -16.97
CA SER A 87 13.14 -20.82 -17.14
C SER A 87 12.50 -19.44 -16.95
N LEU A 88 11.45 -19.15 -17.73
CA LEU A 88 10.65 -17.94 -17.59
C LEU A 88 9.56 -18.18 -16.54
N VAL A 89 9.50 -17.32 -15.53
CA VAL A 89 8.45 -17.34 -14.50
C VAL A 89 7.64 -16.04 -14.53
N THR A 90 6.36 -16.16 -14.23
CA THR A 90 5.47 -15.01 -14.02
C THR A 90 5.37 -14.74 -12.53
N VAL A 91 5.69 -13.51 -12.12
CA VAL A 91 5.43 -12.99 -10.78
C VAL A 91 4.16 -12.15 -10.84
N ARG A 92 3.18 -12.46 -10.00
CA ARG A 92 2.00 -11.60 -9.80
C ARG A 92 2.05 -11.00 -8.41
N GLY A 93 1.70 -9.72 -8.27
CA GLY A 93 1.64 -8.99 -7.01
C GLY A 93 0.90 -7.66 -7.18
N THR A 94 1.28 -6.65 -6.42
CA THR A 94 0.78 -5.28 -6.53
C THR A 94 1.96 -4.31 -6.66
N ASP A 95 1.68 -3.09 -7.10
CA ASP A 95 2.64 -1.97 -7.13
C ASP A 95 3.95 -2.27 -7.88
N MET A 96 3.88 -3.09 -8.93
CA MET A 96 5.04 -3.47 -9.74
C MET A 96 5.43 -2.40 -10.77
N THR A 97 4.65 -1.33 -10.89
CA THR A 97 4.96 -0.20 -11.77
C THR A 97 6.32 0.38 -11.38
N GLY A 98 7.25 0.44 -12.34
CA GLY A 98 8.58 0.98 -12.10
C GLY A 98 9.55 0.04 -11.39
N ALA A 99 9.23 -1.25 -11.21
CA ALA A 99 10.16 -2.23 -10.61
C ALA A 99 11.57 -2.15 -11.22
N THR A 100 12.58 -2.04 -10.36
CA THR A 100 13.98 -1.80 -10.73
C THR A 100 14.87 -3.01 -10.55
N ALA A 101 14.48 -3.97 -9.70
CA ALA A 101 15.23 -5.20 -9.50
C ALA A 101 14.32 -6.38 -9.13
N VAL A 102 14.78 -7.58 -9.48
CA VAL A 102 14.21 -8.85 -9.02
C VAL A 102 15.36 -9.73 -8.53
N SER A 103 15.18 -10.40 -7.39
CA SER A 103 16.15 -11.37 -6.88
C SER A 103 15.47 -12.66 -6.43
N PHE A 104 16.20 -13.77 -6.54
CA PHE A 104 15.79 -15.09 -6.12
C PHE A 104 16.75 -15.59 -5.06
N ASN A 105 16.25 -15.74 -3.84
CA ASN A 105 17.02 -16.14 -2.66
C ASN A 105 18.35 -15.36 -2.52
N GLY A 106 18.31 -14.04 -2.72
CA GLY A 106 19.48 -13.15 -2.70
C GLY A 106 20.29 -13.08 -3.99
N THR A 107 20.05 -13.95 -4.98
CA THR A 107 20.69 -13.90 -6.30
C THR A 107 19.95 -12.94 -7.21
N ALA A 108 20.59 -11.85 -7.63
CA ALA A 108 19.98 -10.86 -8.52
C ALA A 108 19.71 -11.44 -9.92
N ALA A 109 18.53 -11.16 -10.46
CA ALA A 109 18.23 -11.38 -11.87
C ALA A 109 19.02 -10.34 -12.72
N PRO A 110 19.69 -10.75 -13.81
CA PRO A 110 20.42 -9.84 -14.67
C PRO A 110 19.56 -8.68 -15.20
N ALA A 111 20.18 -7.52 -15.46
CA ALA A 111 19.50 -6.39 -16.07
C ALA A 111 18.86 -6.81 -17.42
N GLY A 112 17.58 -6.48 -17.60
CA GLY A 112 16.81 -6.85 -18.80
C GLY A 112 16.30 -8.30 -18.81
N SER A 113 16.56 -9.12 -17.78
CA SER A 113 16.01 -10.48 -17.68
C SER A 113 14.62 -10.52 -17.05
N PHE A 114 14.02 -9.36 -16.78
CA PHE A 114 12.63 -9.23 -16.34
C PHE A 114 11.92 -8.10 -17.08
N ASN A 115 10.60 -8.22 -17.17
CA ASN A 115 9.74 -7.25 -17.83
C ASN A 115 8.44 -7.08 -17.03
N VAL A 116 8.14 -5.84 -16.65
CA VAL A 116 6.86 -5.49 -16.01
C VAL A 116 5.80 -5.40 -17.10
N THR A 117 4.81 -6.30 -17.08
CA THR A 117 3.75 -6.35 -18.09
C THR A 117 2.48 -5.61 -17.65
N SER A 118 2.28 -5.45 -16.34
CA SER A 118 1.23 -4.61 -15.76
C SER A 118 1.63 -4.16 -14.36
N PRO A 119 0.88 -3.24 -13.72
CA PRO A 119 1.09 -2.86 -12.31
C PRO A 119 1.03 -4.04 -11.32
N THR A 120 0.54 -5.21 -11.75
CA THR A 120 0.36 -6.40 -10.90
C THR A 120 1.08 -7.64 -11.44
N THR A 121 1.80 -7.54 -12.55
CA THR A 121 2.44 -8.69 -13.21
C THR A 121 3.79 -8.32 -13.80
N LEU A 122 4.78 -9.18 -13.59
CA LEU A 122 6.06 -9.15 -14.30
C LEU A 122 6.47 -10.56 -14.73
N THR A 123 7.22 -10.68 -15.81
CA THR A 123 7.90 -11.92 -16.19
C THR A 123 9.39 -11.79 -15.90
N VAL A 124 10.03 -12.85 -15.41
CA VAL A 124 11.46 -12.86 -15.10
C VAL A 124 12.06 -14.22 -15.40
N THR A 125 13.29 -14.23 -15.91
CA THR A 125 14.06 -15.45 -16.12
C THR A 125 14.81 -15.85 -14.85
N VAL A 126 14.73 -17.13 -14.46
CA VAL A 126 15.46 -17.65 -13.29
C VAL A 126 16.98 -17.51 -13.50
N PRO A 127 17.70 -16.76 -12.66
CA PRO A 127 19.14 -16.55 -12.83
C PRO A 127 19.96 -17.81 -12.58
N SER A 128 21.20 -17.83 -13.06
CA SER A 128 22.18 -18.86 -12.71
C SER A 128 22.69 -18.68 -11.27
N GLY A 129 23.09 -19.77 -10.61
CA GLY A 129 23.58 -19.74 -9.23
C GLY A 129 22.48 -19.64 -8.16
N THR A 130 21.22 -19.62 -8.58
CA THR A 130 20.06 -19.49 -7.71
C THR A 130 19.71 -20.79 -6.99
N THR A 131 19.26 -20.69 -5.75
CA THR A 131 18.67 -21.80 -4.98
C THR A 131 17.20 -21.52 -4.66
N SER A 132 16.43 -22.55 -4.28
CA SER A 132 15.03 -22.38 -3.87
C SER A 132 14.92 -21.44 -2.68
N GLY A 133 13.99 -20.49 -2.73
CA GLY A 133 13.77 -19.53 -1.67
C GLY A 133 12.86 -18.39 -2.07
N VAL A 134 12.94 -17.30 -1.31
CA VAL A 134 12.11 -16.10 -1.50
C VAL A 134 12.45 -15.40 -2.81
N VAL A 135 11.43 -14.91 -3.51
CA VAL A 135 11.60 -13.97 -4.63
C VAL A 135 11.25 -12.57 -4.15
N THR A 136 12.16 -11.62 -4.36
CA THR A 136 11.97 -10.23 -3.98
C THR A 136 11.92 -9.37 -5.22
N VAL A 137 10.93 -8.47 -5.29
CA VAL A 137 10.82 -7.44 -6.32
C VAL A 137 11.07 -6.10 -5.64
N THR A 138 12.00 -5.31 -6.16
CA THR A 138 12.28 -3.96 -5.70
C THR A 138 11.55 -2.99 -6.60
N THR A 139 10.66 -2.20 -6.02
CA THR A 139 10.01 -1.08 -6.68
C THR A 139 10.52 0.21 -6.05
N PRO A 140 10.58 1.32 -6.80
CA PRO A 140 10.64 2.63 -6.19
C PRO A 140 9.39 2.73 -5.33
N GLY A 141 9.54 2.61 -4.00
CA GLY A 141 8.44 2.98 -3.11
C GLY A 141 8.01 4.39 -3.46
N GLU A 142 6.72 4.70 -3.39
CA GLU A 142 6.31 6.10 -3.39
C GLU A 142 7.00 6.77 -2.19
N TYR A 143 8.00 7.59 -2.51
CA TYR A 143 8.65 8.61 -1.70
C TYR A 143 9.14 8.19 -0.29
N LEU A 144 10.43 7.84 -0.19
CA LEU A 144 11.24 8.33 0.92
C LEU A 144 11.87 9.66 0.48
N PRO A 145 11.64 10.80 1.17
CA PRO A 145 12.43 11.99 0.92
C PRO A 145 13.89 11.68 1.24
N VAL A 146 14.72 11.62 0.20
CA VAL A 146 16.17 11.71 0.31
C VAL A 146 16.46 13.07 0.93
N ILE A 147 16.96 13.12 2.17
CA ILE A 147 17.68 14.30 2.66
C ILE A 147 19.05 14.25 1.98
N PRO A 148 19.39 15.19 1.08
CA PRO A 148 20.73 15.24 0.50
C PRO A 148 21.75 15.59 1.58
N SER A 149 22.90 14.92 1.47
CA SER A 149 24.08 14.87 2.34
C SER A 149 24.64 16.18 2.90
N LEU A 150 25.24 16.06 4.08
CA LEU A 150 26.71 16.13 4.24
C LEU A 150 27.22 14.87 4.95
#